data_AF-A0A1D1ZMX6-F1
#
_entry.id   AF-A0A1D1ZMX6-F1
#
_cell.length_a   1.000
_cell.length_b   1.000
_cell.length_c   1.000
_cell.angle_alpha   90.00
_cell.angle_beta   90.00
_cell.angle_gamma   90.00
#
_symmetry.space_group_name_H-M   'P 1'
#
loop_
_entity.id
_entity.type
_entity.pdbx_description
1 polymer ?
#
loop_
_entity_poly.entity_id
_entity_poly.type
_entity_poly.pdbx_seq_one_letter_code
_entity_poly.pdbx_strand_id
1 'polypeptide(L)'
;DSLGAVELKNGLEARFGLALPGTLVFDYPSVEALTGYIREALPEGGAGSGEDDQEDGSEVDWAVAGAAASPSAGPSPRRGAAAGPAADGALAVTAVATRTREAALLALLPTDVITRVPLSRWDVDAPAHASLPARFGGFLDGIDAFDAGLFGLQANECDLMDPQQRMLLESAWEVLRLSPARTARVAVAVGIASAEYNNTLVPAWTTGVSAYSATGGAPSVASGRLSFTFGFKGPAVSVDTACSSS
;
A
#
# COMPACT_ATOMS: atom_id res chain seq x y z
N ASP A 1 11.45 -10.64 -0.08
CA ASP A 1 12.26 -10.17 -1.22
C ASP A 1 11.83 -10.92 -2.48
N SER A 2 12.18 -10.46 -3.68
CA SER A 2 11.77 -11.15 -4.91
C SER A 2 12.40 -12.55 -5.04
N LEU A 3 13.53 -12.80 -4.38
CA LEU A 3 14.19 -14.10 -4.36
C LEU A 3 13.40 -15.14 -3.56
N GLY A 4 12.98 -14.80 -2.33
CA GLY A 4 12.16 -15.68 -1.49
C GLY A 4 10.78 -15.98 -2.09
N ALA A 5 10.22 -15.06 -2.88
CA ALA A 5 8.97 -15.31 -3.62
C ALA A 5 9.15 -16.37 -4.71
N VAL A 6 10.29 -16.37 -5.42
CA VAL A 6 10.63 -17.36 -6.45
C VAL A 6 11.00 -18.71 -5.82
N GLU A 7 11.75 -18.72 -4.71
CA GLU A 7 12.09 -19.94 -3.98
C GLU A 7 10.85 -20.65 -3.43
N LEU A 8 9.93 -19.88 -2.82
CA LEU A 8 8.65 -20.41 -2.34
C LEU A 8 7.82 -20.97 -3.49
N LYS A 9 7.71 -20.25 -4.61
CA LYS A 9 7.02 -20.73 -5.82
C LYS A 9 7.61 -22.05 -6.30
N ASN A 10 8.91 -22.10 -6.55
CA ASN A 10 9.59 -23.30 -7.06
C ASN A 10 9.45 -24.49 -6.10
N GLY A 11 9.52 -24.24 -4.79
CA GLY A 11 9.30 -25.28 -3.78
C GLY A 11 7.88 -25.84 -3.76
N LEU A 12 6.87 -25.00 -4.01
CA LEU A 12 5.47 -25.43 -4.12
C LEU A 12 5.21 -26.17 -5.44
N GLU A 13 5.76 -25.71 -6.56
CA GLU A 13 5.67 -26.40 -7.86
C GLU A 13 6.28 -27.82 -7.77
N ALA A 14 7.47 -27.94 -7.18
CA ALA A 14 8.15 -29.23 -6.99
C ALA A 14 7.38 -30.18 -6.06
N ARG A 15 6.72 -29.65 -5.02
CA ARG A 15 6.02 -30.47 -4.03
C ARG A 15 4.65 -30.95 -4.51
N PHE A 16 3.96 -30.16 -5.31
CA PHE A 16 2.58 -30.43 -5.72
C PHE A 16 2.43 -30.76 -7.20
N GLY A 17 3.52 -30.68 -8.00
CA GLY A 17 3.48 -30.98 -9.44
C GLY A 17 2.63 -29.98 -10.23
N LEU A 18 2.50 -28.75 -9.74
CA LEU A 18 1.67 -27.70 -10.35
C LEU A 18 2.54 -26.67 -11.06
N ALA A 19 2.00 -26.07 -12.12
CA ALA A 19 2.55 -24.84 -12.69
C ALA A 19 1.87 -23.64 -12.02
N LEU A 20 2.62 -22.85 -11.25
CA LEU A 20 2.12 -21.73 -10.47
C LEU A 20 2.51 -20.38 -11.13
N PRO A 21 1.68 -19.34 -11.04
CA PRO A 21 2.03 -18.01 -11.57
C PRO A 21 3.26 -17.41 -10.88
N GLY A 22 4.08 -16.64 -11.63
CA GLY A 22 5.22 -15.90 -11.06
C GLY A 22 4.82 -14.81 -10.04
N THR A 23 3.55 -14.39 -10.07
CA THR A 23 2.97 -13.38 -9.17
C THR A 23 2.25 -13.99 -7.96
N LEU A 24 2.34 -15.31 -7.74
CA LEU A 24 1.58 -16.07 -6.74
C LEU A 24 1.58 -15.41 -5.35
N VAL A 25 2.74 -14.99 -4.86
CA VAL A 25 2.90 -14.40 -3.51
C VAL A 25 2.28 -12.99 -3.42
N PHE A 26 2.16 -12.29 -4.54
CA PHE A 26 1.52 -10.96 -4.61
C PHE A 26 0.00 -11.06 -4.78
N ASP A 27 -0.47 -12.07 -5.51
CA ASP A 27 -1.89 -12.31 -5.76
C ASP A 27 -2.57 -12.93 -4.53
N TYR A 28 -1.83 -13.78 -3.78
CA TYR A 28 -2.30 -14.50 -2.59
C TYR A 28 -1.35 -14.26 -1.39
N PRO A 29 -1.41 -13.07 -0.76
CA PRO A 29 -0.41 -12.63 0.24
C PRO A 29 -0.59 -13.25 1.64
N SER A 30 -1.50 -14.22 1.81
CA SER A 30 -1.72 -14.92 3.08
C SER A 30 -1.65 -16.43 2.89
N VAL A 31 -1.24 -17.14 3.95
CA VAL A 31 -1.18 -18.62 3.95
C VAL A 31 -2.54 -19.23 3.61
N GLU A 32 -3.63 -18.64 4.11
CA GLU A 32 -5.00 -19.10 3.84
C GLU A 32 -5.38 -18.93 2.36
N ALA A 33 -5.11 -17.75 1.77
CA ALA A 33 -5.40 -17.49 0.37
C ALA A 33 -4.57 -18.38 -0.57
N LEU A 34 -3.29 -18.58 -0.24
CA LEU A 34 -2.39 -19.45 -0.98
C LEU A 34 -2.83 -20.92 -0.92
N THR A 35 -3.23 -21.39 0.26
CA THR A 35 -3.73 -22.76 0.47
C THR A 35 -5.05 -22.98 -0.26
N GLY A 36 -5.94 -21.99 -0.26
CA GLY A 36 -7.19 -22.03 -1.03
C GLY A 36 -6.93 -22.20 -2.52
N TYR A 37 -6.04 -21.39 -3.09
CA TYR A 37 -5.66 -21.46 -4.50
C TYR A 37 -5.03 -22.82 -4.87
N ILE A 38 -4.09 -23.31 -4.06
CA ILE A 38 -3.43 -24.61 -4.31
C ILE A 38 -4.44 -25.74 -4.23
N ARG A 39 -5.39 -25.71 -3.28
CA ARG A 39 -6.41 -26.74 -3.14
C ARG A 39 -7.37 -26.80 -4.34
N GLU A 40 -7.70 -25.65 -4.93
CA GLU A 40 -8.51 -25.59 -6.16
C GLU A 40 -7.71 -26.02 -7.40
N ALA A 41 -6.40 -25.81 -7.41
CA ALA A 41 -5.52 -26.19 -8.51
C ALA A 41 -5.10 -27.66 -8.49
N LEU A 42 -5.22 -28.35 -7.34
CA LEU A 42 -4.93 -29.78 -7.24
C LEU A 42 -6.03 -30.60 -7.93
N PRO A 43 -5.67 -31.53 -8.84
CA PRO A 43 -6.66 -32.45 -9.42
C PRO A 43 -7.30 -33.29 -8.31
N GLU A 44 -8.63 -33.44 -8.33
CA GLU A 44 -9.36 -34.30 -7.39
C GLU A 44 -9.02 -35.77 -7.67
N GLY A 45 -7.92 -36.27 -7.07
CA GLY A 45 -7.56 -37.68 -7.05
C GLY A 45 -6.09 -37.95 -7.31
N GLY A 46 -5.37 -38.44 -6.29
CA GLY A 46 -3.99 -38.90 -6.45
C GLY A 46 -3.28 -39.25 -5.15
N ALA A 47 -3.78 -40.24 -4.42
CA ALA A 47 -2.97 -40.99 -3.45
C ALA A 47 -2.16 -42.06 -4.20
N GLY A 48 -0.83 -42.06 -4.06
CA GLY A 48 0.01 -43.25 -4.31
C GLY A 48 1.20 -43.13 -5.28
N SER A 49 2.40 -43.13 -4.70
CA SER A 49 3.64 -43.87 -5.05
C SER A 49 4.26 -43.85 -6.46
N GLY A 50 5.60 -43.69 -6.48
CA GLY A 50 6.51 -44.52 -7.31
C GLY A 50 7.44 -43.77 -8.27
N GLU A 51 8.72 -44.11 -8.21
CA GLU A 51 9.88 -43.58 -8.96
C GLU A 51 9.94 -43.96 -10.45
N ASP A 52 10.68 -43.14 -11.24
CA ASP A 52 11.67 -43.49 -12.30
C ASP A 52 11.57 -42.69 -13.63
N ASP A 53 12.63 -41.90 -13.86
CA ASP A 53 13.48 -41.68 -15.05
C ASP A 53 12.95 -41.42 -16.49
N GLN A 54 13.36 -40.23 -16.97
CA GLN A 54 14.09 -39.87 -18.22
C GLN A 54 13.44 -39.89 -19.64
N GLU A 55 13.42 -38.67 -20.25
CA GLU A 55 13.61 -38.25 -21.69
C GLU A 55 12.65 -38.79 -22.79
N ASP A 56 12.23 -38.09 -23.86
CA ASP A 56 12.68 -36.92 -24.63
C ASP A 56 11.51 -36.38 -25.51
N GLY A 57 11.55 -35.09 -25.88
CA GLY A 57 11.14 -34.62 -27.21
C GLY A 57 9.70 -34.12 -27.44
N SER A 58 9.48 -32.80 -27.33
CA SER A 58 9.19 -31.98 -28.52
C SER A 58 9.11 -30.48 -28.20
N GLU A 59 9.95 -29.78 -28.96
CA GLU A 59 10.08 -28.35 -29.16
C GLU A 59 8.77 -27.70 -29.61
N VAL A 60 8.27 -26.69 -28.87
CA VAL A 60 7.49 -25.60 -29.48
C VAL A 60 7.84 -24.26 -28.82
N ASP A 61 8.43 -23.44 -29.68
CA ASP A 61 8.68 -22.01 -29.63
C ASP A 61 7.53 -21.16 -29.07
N TRP A 62 7.83 -20.26 -28.13
CA TRP A 62 7.23 -18.93 -28.16
C TRP A 62 8.26 -17.85 -27.84
N ALA A 63 8.58 -17.10 -28.89
CA ALA A 63 9.39 -15.91 -28.92
C ALA A 63 8.92 -14.79 -27.97
N VAL A 64 9.91 -14.02 -27.54
CA VAL A 64 9.81 -12.72 -26.88
C VAL A 64 9.02 -11.73 -27.75
N ALA A 65 7.96 -11.14 -27.22
CA ALA A 65 7.32 -9.95 -27.81
C ALA A 65 7.33 -8.79 -26.80
N GLY A 66 8.33 -7.92 -26.95
CA GLY A 66 8.29 -6.54 -26.48
C GLY A 66 7.32 -5.71 -27.32
N ALA A 67 6.80 -4.66 -26.69
CA ALA A 67 5.77 -3.75 -27.18
C ALA A 67 5.99 -3.14 -28.58
N ALA A 68 4.92 -2.99 -29.36
CA ALA A 68 4.69 -1.85 -30.25
C ALA A 68 3.20 -1.77 -30.67
N ALA A 69 2.67 -0.54 -30.68
CA ALA A 69 1.37 -0.16 -31.22
C ALA A 69 1.28 -0.35 -32.74
N SER A 70 0.06 -0.44 -33.29
CA SER A 70 -0.24 -0.15 -34.70
C SER A 70 -1.76 0.06 -34.97
N PRO A 71 -2.15 0.68 -36.12
CA PRO A 71 -3.04 1.84 -36.18
C PRO A 71 -4.53 1.58 -36.55
N SER A 72 -5.24 2.70 -36.71
CA SER A 72 -6.68 3.01 -36.74
C SER A 72 -7.66 2.24 -37.63
N ALA A 73 -8.90 2.12 -37.14
CA ALA A 73 -10.13 2.26 -37.91
C ALA A 73 -11.00 3.38 -37.31
N GLY A 74 -11.52 4.29 -38.15
CA GLY A 74 -12.32 5.45 -37.77
C GLY A 74 -13.71 5.11 -37.18
N PRO A 75 -14.49 6.13 -36.74
CA PRO A 75 -15.48 5.98 -35.70
C PRO A 75 -16.82 5.42 -36.20
N SER A 76 -17.41 4.52 -35.42
CA SER A 76 -18.86 4.31 -35.39
C SER A 76 -19.28 3.82 -34.00
N PRO A 77 -20.20 4.53 -33.31
CA PRO A 77 -20.52 4.27 -31.93
C PRO A 77 -21.47 3.07 -31.86
N ARG A 78 -21.08 2.01 -31.16
CA ARG A 78 -22.06 1.06 -30.62
C ARG A 78 -22.09 1.22 -29.11
N ARG A 79 -23.22 1.77 -28.66
CA ARG A 79 -23.68 1.82 -27.26
C ARG A 79 -23.62 0.41 -26.66
N GLY A 80 -22.50 0.06 -26.04
CA GLY A 80 -22.55 -0.72 -24.82
C GLY A 80 -23.13 0.22 -23.76
N ALA A 81 -24.24 -0.19 -23.15
CA ALA A 81 -25.01 0.62 -22.23
C ALA A 81 -24.09 1.39 -21.28
N ALA A 82 -24.15 2.72 -21.38
CA ALA A 82 -23.61 3.59 -20.38
C ALA A 82 -24.17 3.14 -19.03
N ALA A 83 -23.30 2.75 -18.10
CA ALA A 83 -23.47 3.35 -16.79
C ALA A 83 -23.31 4.84 -17.08
N GLY A 84 -24.44 5.57 -17.15
CA GLY A 84 -24.39 7.01 -17.24
C GLY A 84 -23.52 7.57 -16.10
N PRO A 85 -23.26 8.89 -16.08
CA PRO A 85 -22.95 9.49 -14.79
C PRO A 85 -23.99 8.96 -13.79
N ALA A 86 -23.58 8.62 -12.57
CA ALA A 86 -24.52 8.47 -11.47
C ALA A 86 -25.18 9.84 -11.24
N ALA A 87 -26.03 10.24 -12.19
CA ALA A 87 -26.80 11.44 -12.18
C ALA A 87 -27.87 11.17 -11.13
N ASP A 88 -27.69 11.85 -10.00
CA ASP A 88 -28.45 11.73 -8.75
C ASP A 88 -28.01 10.62 -7.77
N GLY A 89 -26.76 10.14 -7.88
CA GLY A 89 -26.18 9.28 -6.84
C GLY A 89 -25.62 10.10 -5.68
N ALA A 90 -26.31 10.16 -4.55
CA ALA A 90 -25.72 10.70 -3.32
C ALA A 90 -24.61 9.77 -2.81
N LEU A 91 -23.43 10.33 -2.53
CA LEU A 91 -22.34 9.63 -1.85
C LEU A 91 -22.53 9.80 -0.34
N ALA A 92 -22.67 8.70 0.38
CA ALA A 92 -22.75 8.71 1.84
C ALA A 92 -21.36 8.55 2.45
N VAL A 93 -20.99 9.45 3.36
CA VAL A 93 -19.83 9.26 4.24
C VAL A 93 -20.27 8.39 5.41
N THR A 94 -19.82 7.14 5.44
CA THR A 94 -20.27 6.13 6.42
C THR A 94 -19.43 6.12 7.69
N ALA A 95 -18.17 6.53 7.62
CA ALA A 95 -17.26 6.62 8.75
C ALA A 95 -16.14 7.61 8.44
N VAL A 96 -15.62 8.26 9.49
CA VAL A 96 -14.52 9.21 9.45
C VAL A 96 -13.60 8.91 10.62
N ALA A 97 -12.29 8.88 10.38
CA ALA A 97 -11.28 8.90 11.41
C ALA A 97 -10.45 10.17 11.24
N THR A 98 -10.07 10.78 12.36
CA THR A 98 -9.21 11.97 12.37
C THR A 98 -8.10 11.76 13.37
N ARG A 99 -6.98 12.43 13.11
CA ARG A 99 -5.87 12.55 14.06
C ARG A 99 -5.76 14.02 14.41
N THR A 100 -5.95 14.32 15.68
CA THR A 100 -5.85 15.67 16.23
C THR A 100 -5.00 15.62 17.49
N ARG A 101 -4.41 16.75 17.86
CA ARG A 101 -3.64 16.87 19.10
C ARG A 101 -4.51 16.56 20.33
N GLU A 102 -5.75 17.01 20.30
CA GLU A 102 -6.73 16.76 21.34
C GLU A 102 -7.60 15.55 20.99
N ALA A 103 -8.25 14.93 21.99
CA ALA A 103 -9.21 13.86 21.75
C ALA A 103 -10.30 14.33 20.76
N ALA A 104 -10.82 13.42 19.93
CA ALA A 104 -11.73 13.75 18.81
C ALA A 104 -12.94 14.64 19.20
N LEU A 105 -13.43 14.54 20.44
CA LEU A 105 -14.51 15.37 20.98
C LEU A 105 -14.09 16.82 21.29
N LEU A 106 -12.84 17.05 21.70
CA LEU A 106 -12.30 18.39 21.98
C LEU A 106 -11.94 19.12 20.69
N ALA A 107 -11.61 18.40 19.61
CA ALA A 107 -11.39 18.99 18.28
C ALA A 107 -12.64 19.69 17.69
N LEU A 108 -13.83 19.44 18.26
CA LEU A 108 -15.07 20.13 17.91
C LEU A 108 -15.26 21.46 18.66
N LEU A 109 -14.44 21.71 19.69
CA LEU A 109 -14.41 22.98 20.40
C LEU A 109 -13.42 23.92 19.71
N PRO A 110 -13.72 25.23 19.61
CA PRO A 110 -12.80 26.20 19.05
C PRO A 110 -11.67 26.48 20.05
N THR A 111 -10.68 25.59 20.09
CA THR A 111 -9.47 25.71 20.89
C THR A 111 -8.29 26.09 20.01
N ASP A 112 -7.46 27.04 20.46
CA ASP A 112 -6.18 27.32 19.84
C ASP A 112 -5.17 26.22 20.23
N VAL A 113 -4.82 25.38 19.26
CA VAL A 113 -3.88 24.27 19.43
C VAL A 113 -2.46 24.60 18.95
N ILE A 114 -2.20 25.87 18.59
CA ILE A 114 -0.88 26.29 18.12
C ILE A 114 0.09 26.35 19.30
N THR A 115 1.17 25.60 19.19
CA THR A 115 2.25 25.59 20.19
C THR A 115 3.56 26.03 19.58
N ARG A 116 4.52 26.35 20.44
CA ARG A 116 5.92 26.38 20.03
C ARG A 116 6.30 25.01 19.45
N VAL A 117 7.19 24.98 18.47
CA VAL A 117 7.74 23.71 17.94
C VAL A 117 8.27 22.86 19.11
N PRO A 118 7.79 21.62 19.28
CA PRO A 118 8.28 20.72 20.32
C PRO A 118 9.74 20.30 20.09
N LEU A 119 10.48 20.05 21.18
CA LEU A 119 11.85 19.51 21.11
C LEU A 119 11.93 18.15 20.39
N SER A 120 10.85 17.37 20.41
CA SER A 120 10.73 16.11 19.66
C SER A 120 10.67 16.29 18.14
N ARG A 121 10.57 17.53 17.65
CA ARG A 121 10.66 17.88 16.23
C ARG A 121 12.05 18.42 15.93
N TRP A 122 12.37 19.58 16.51
CA TRP A 122 13.70 20.17 16.51
C TRP A 122 13.78 21.25 17.59
N ASP A 123 14.99 21.55 18.03
CA ASP A 123 15.25 22.67 18.93
C ASP A 123 15.25 24.00 18.14
N VAL A 124 14.24 24.84 18.35
CA VAL A 124 14.12 26.15 17.70
C VAL A 124 15.14 27.18 18.18
N ASP A 125 15.76 26.97 19.33
CA ASP A 125 16.78 27.85 19.90
C ASP A 125 18.20 27.42 19.49
N ALA A 126 18.33 26.24 18.86
CA ALA A 126 19.61 25.78 18.34
C ALA A 126 20.17 26.78 17.31
N PRO A 127 21.47 27.14 17.37
CA PRO A 127 22.07 28.09 16.43
C PRO A 127 21.85 27.72 14.95
N ALA A 128 21.84 26.42 14.64
CA ALA A 128 21.57 25.91 13.29
C ALA A 128 20.16 26.24 12.77
N HIS A 129 19.20 26.51 13.66
CA HIS A 129 17.80 26.80 13.36
C HIS A 129 17.43 28.26 13.62
N ALA A 130 18.40 29.12 13.98
CA ALA A 130 18.15 30.51 14.32
C ALA A 130 17.49 31.31 13.18
N SER A 131 17.74 30.94 11.93
CA SER A 131 17.19 31.57 10.72
C SER A 131 15.85 30.99 10.25
N LEU A 132 15.37 29.88 10.84
CA LEU A 132 14.08 29.30 10.45
C LEU A 132 12.94 30.22 10.94
N PRO A 133 12.04 30.67 10.03
CA PRO A 133 11.00 31.62 10.38
C PRO A 133 9.87 30.98 11.21
N ALA A 134 9.62 29.68 11.02
CA ALA A 134 8.57 28.96 11.71
C ALA A 134 9.03 28.56 13.12
N ARG A 135 8.47 29.22 14.15
CA ARG A 135 8.67 28.87 15.57
C ARG A 135 7.42 28.29 16.25
N PHE A 136 6.29 28.31 15.54
CA PHE A 136 4.98 27.89 16.03
C PHE A 136 4.25 27.07 14.96
N GLY A 137 3.40 26.14 15.40
CA GLY A 137 2.61 25.29 14.52
C GLY A 137 1.65 24.38 15.29
N GLY A 138 0.77 23.71 14.56
CA GLY A 138 -0.02 22.60 15.09
C GLY A 138 0.76 21.29 14.95
N PHE A 139 0.97 20.59 16.06
CA PHE A 139 1.74 19.35 16.08
C PHE A 139 0.91 18.19 16.62
N LEU A 140 0.88 17.11 15.86
CA LEU A 140 0.38 15.83 16.33
C LEU A 140 1.38 15.23 17.34
N ASP A 141 0.83 14.64 18.40
CA ASP A 141 1.60 13.90 19.39
C ASP A 141 1.80 12.45 18.92
N GLY A 142 2.89 11.81 19.36
CA GLY A 142 3.15 10.40 19.08
C GLY A 142 3.26 10.03 17.60
N ILE A 143 3.73 10.94 16.73
CA ILE A 143 3.86 10.67 15.28
C ILE A 143 4.80 9.49 14.97
N ASP A 144 5.67 9.15 15.91
CA ASP A 144 6.61 8.05 15.86
C ASP A 144 5.99 6.72 16.33
N ALA A 145 4.86 6.75 17.03
CA ALA A 145 4.15 5.56 17.48
C ALA A 145 3.44 4.87 16.30
N PHE A 146 3.54 3.55 16.25
CA PHE A 146 2.88 2.73 15.23
C PHE A 146 2.83 1.25 15.66
N ASP A 147 1.68 0.61 15.49
CA ASP A 147 1.52 -0.83 15.75
C ASP A 147 1.92 -1.66 14.51
N ALA A 148 3.22 -1.94 14.39
CA ALA A 148 3.75 -2.73 13.27
C ALA A 148 3.15 -4.15 13.21
N GLY A 149 2.85 -4.76 14.36
CA GLY A 149 2.31 -6.11 14.47
C GLY A 149 0.91 -6.21 13.89
N LEU A 150 0.07 -5.19 14.13
CA LEU A 150 -1.29 -5.10 13.57
C LEU A 150 -1.30 -5.17 12.04
N PHE A 151 -0.28 -4.62 11.39
CA PHE A 151 -0.19 -4.56 9.92
C PHE A 151 0.75 -5.61 9.31
N GLY A 152 1.31 -6.51 10.12
CA GLY A 152 2.25 -7.53 9.66
C GLY A 152 3.56 -6.95 9.10
N LEU A 153 3.96 -5.77 9.56
CA LEU A 153 5.17 -5.08 9.11
C LEU A 153 6.34 -5.34 10.07
N GLN A 154 7.55 -5.36 9.52
CA GLN A 154 8.77 -5.52 10.31
C GLN A 154 9.22 -4.16 10.88
N ALA A 155 9.89 -4.18 12.03
CA ALA A 155 10.35 -2.96 12.70
C ALA A 155 11.29 -2.11 11.80
N ASN A 156 12.24 -2.76 11.12
CA ASN A 156 13.17 -2.10 10.19
C ASN A 156 12.47 -1.42 8.99
N GLU A 157 11.36 -1.99 8.52
CA GLU A 157 10.53 -1.35 7.49
C GLU A 157 9.82 -0.13 8.07
N CYS A 158 9.26 -0.24 9.27
CA CYS A 158 8.52 0.84 9.93
C CYS A 158 9.40 2.04 10.26
N ASP A 159 10.66 1.81 10.65
CA ASP A 159 11.63 2.87 10.93
C ASP A 159 11.89 3.76 9.70
N LEU A 160 11.84 3.17 8.50
CA LEU A 160 12.05 3.87 7.23
C LEU A 160 10.75 4.36 6.58
N MET A 161 9.61 3.95 7.12
CA MET A 161 8.29 4.30 6.63
C MET A 161 7.88 5.69 7.10
N ASP A 162 7.51 6.57 6.16
CA ASP A 162 6.99 7.90 6.43
C ASP A 162 5.85 7.79 7.45
N PRO A 163 5.90 8.55 8.57
CA PRO A 163 4.80 8.62 9.51
C PRO A 163 3.43 8.91 8.90
N GLN A 164 3.37 9.64 7.77
CA GLN A 164 2.13 9.85 7.02
C GLN A 164 1.52 8.52 6.55
N GLN A 165 2.35 7.58 6.05
CA GLN A 165 1.89 6.26 5.62
C GLN A 165 1.44 5.40 6.82
N ARG A 166 2.17 5.47 7.95
CA ARG A 166 1.80 4.80 9.21
C ARG A 166 0.41 5.26 9.69
N MET A 167 0.20 6.56 9.77
CA MET A 167 -1.06 7.13 10.23
C MET A 167 -2.22 6.81 9.28
N LEU A 168 -1.98 6.77 7.98
CA LEU A 168 -2.98 6.36 6.98
C LEU A 168 -3.44 4.91 7.23
N LEU A 169 -2.52 3.99 7.53
CA LEU A 169 -2.87 2.60 7.86
C LEU A 169 -3.77 2.50 9.09
N GLU A 170 -3.41 3.20 10.18
CA GLU A 170 -4.21 3.21 11.40
C GLU A 170 -5.59 3.84 11.20
N SER A 171 -5.64 4.98 10.49
CA SER A 171 -6.88 5.70 10.22
C SER A 171 -7.81 4.88 9.32
N ALA A 172 -7.26 4.22 8.29
CA ALA A 172 -8.02 3.31 7.45
C ALA A 172 -8.56 2.13 8.26
N TRP A 173 -7.74 1.53 9.13
CA TRP A 173 -8.17 0.43 9.99
C TRP A 173 -9.29 0.85 10.97
N GLU A 174 -9.25 2.06 11.53
CA GLU A 174 -10.35 2.64 12.32
C GLU A 174 -11.65 2.75 11.54
N VAL A 175 -11.61 3.35 10.35
CA VAL A 175 -12.80 3.53 9.51
C VAL A 175 -13.36 2.17 9.07
N LEU A 176 -12.51 1.22 8.69
CA LEU A 176 -12.92 -0.09 8.20
C LEU A 176 -13.59 -0.95 9.28
N ARG A 177 -13.18 -0.80 10.55
CA ARG A 177 -13.85 -1.47 11.68
C ARG A 177 -15.29 -1.00 11.87
N LEU A 178 -15.57 0.25 11.55
CA LEU A 178 -16.90 0.85 11.63
C LEU A 178 -17.70 0.64 10.35
N SER A 179 -17.03 0.43 9.22
CA SER A 179 -17.68 0.27 7.93
C SER A 179 -18.40 -1.10 7.83
N PRO A 180 -19.66 -1.12 7.38
CA PRO A 180 -20.38 -2.36 7.10
C PRO A 180 -19.94 -3.02 5.77
N ALA A 181 -19.17 -2.32 4.93
CA ALA A 181 -18.75 -2.83 3.64
C ALA A 181 -17.65 -3.91 3.80
N ARG A 182 -17.84 -5.04 3.12
CA ARG A 182 -16.94 -6.21 3.12
C ARG A 182 -16.58 -6.62 1.70
N THR A 183 -16.38 -5.66 0.80
CA THR A 183 -16.04 -5.91 -0.61
C THR A 183 -14.58 -5.60 -0.88
N ALA A 184 -13.96 -6.39 -1.76
CA ALA A 184 -12.63 -6.09 -2.29
C ALA A 184 -12.67 -4.97 -3.35
N ARG A 185 -13.84 -4.59 -3.88
CA ARG A 185 -14.01 -3.52 -4.87
C ARG A 185 -13.99 -2.14 -4.22
N VAL A 186 -12.88 -1.81 -3.57
CA VAL A 186 -12.65 -0.54 -2.90
C VAL A 186 -11.58 0.22 -3.67
N ALA A 187 -11.88 1.46 -4.04
CA ALA A 187 -10.90 2.39 -4.56
C ALA A 187 -10.24 3.16 -3.39
N VAL A 188 -8.96 3.47 -3.53
CA VAL A 188 -8.18 4.25 -2.57
C VAL A 188 -7.72 5.53 -3.26
N ALA A 189 -8.08 6.68 -2.68
CA ALA A 189 -7.60 7.99 -3.09
C ALA A 189 -6.99 8.67 -1.86
N VAL A 190 -5.74 9.10 -1.96
CA VAL A 190 -4.99 9.73 -0.85
C VAL A 190 -4.43 11.05 -1.32
N GLY A 191 -4.79 12.14 -0.65
CA GLY A 191 -4.05 13.40 -0.76
C GLY A 191 -2.78 13.31 0.08
N ILE A 192 -1.61 13.43 -0.52
CA ILE A 192 -0.33 13.37 0.19
C ILE A 192 0.71 14.21 -0.54
N ALA A 193 1.49 14.96 0.24
CA ALA A 193 2.57 15.80 -0.23
C ALA A 193 3.73 15.73 0.78
N SER A 194 4.85 16.38 0.45
CA SER A 194 5.96 16.62 1.39
C SER A 194 6.53 15.35 2.06
N ALA A 195 7.40 14.63 1.35
CA ALA A 195 8.10 13.45 1.87
C ALA A 195 9.35 13.82 2.72
N GLU A 196 9.20 14.72 3.69
CA GLU A 196 10.33 15.29 4.46
C GLU A 196 11.03 14.24 5.34
N TYR A 197 10.28 13.26 5.85
CA TYR A 197 10.85 12.15 6.62
C TYR A 197 11.93 11.41 5.83
N ASN A 198 11.61 11.01 4.59
CA ASN A 198 12.54 10.25 3.75
C ASN A 198 13.56 11.12 3.01
N ASN A 199 13.24 12.38 2.73
CA ASN A 199 14.15 13.30 2.03
C ASN A 199 15.17 13.97 2.95
N THR A 200 14.88 14.06 4.26
CA THR A 200 15.71 14.82 5.21
C THR A 200 16.11 14.01 6.43
N LEU A 201 15.17 13.37 7.12
CA LEU A 201 15.47 12.66 8.36
C LEU A 201 16.18 11.33 8.10
N VAL A 202 15.63 10.46 7.25
CA VAL A 202 16.25 9.15 6.97
C VAL A 202 17.71 9.28 6.51
N PRO A 203 18.08 10.18 5.57
CA PRO A 203 19.47 10.34 5.15
C PRO A 203 20.39 10.90 6.23
N ALA A 204 19.86 11.64 7.22
CA ALA A 204 20.65 12.18 8.33
C ALA A 204 21.01 11.13 9.39
N TRP A 205 20.22 10.06 9.51
CA TRP A 205 20.35 9.07 10.58
C TRP A 205 20.67 7.65 10.10
N THR A 206 20.67 7.41 8.78
CA THR A 206 20.98 6.10 8.20
C THR A 206 22.11 6.20 7.19
N THR A 207 22.98 5.20 7.16
CA THR A 207 24.05 5.07 6.18
C THR A 207 23.70 3.98 5.19
N GLY A 208 23.16 4.36 4.03
CA GLY A 208 22.91 3.44 2.91
C GLY A 208 21.44 3.29 2.52
N VAL A 209 21.22 2.79 1.31
CA VAL A 209 19.90 2.50 0.76
C VAL A 209 19.52 1.06 1.15
N SER A 210 18.34 0.88 1.75
CA SER A 210 17.76 -0.42 2.05
C SER A 210 16.63 -0.75 1.06
N ALA A 211 16.13 -1.99 1.13
CA ALA A 211 14.95 -2.42 0.37
C ALA A 211 13.71 -1.57 0.67
N TYR A 212 13.64 -0.92 1.84
CA TYR A 212 12.51 -0.11 2.27
C TYR A 212 12.69 1.38 2.01
N SER A 213 13.88 1.83 1.60
CA SER A 213 14.14 3.26 1.35
C SER A 213 13.24 3.82 0.26
N ALA A 214 12.94 3.03 -0.79
CA ALA A 214 12.05 3.45 -1.86
C ALA A 214 10.58 3.42 -1.44
N THR A 215 10.15 2.37 -0.74
CA THR A 215 8.75 2.19 -0.33
C THR A 215 8.36 3.00 0.90
N GLY A 216 9.35 3.48 1.66
CA GLY A 216 9.13 4.25 2.87
C GLY A 216 8.61 5.66 2.62
N GLY A 217 9.01 6.32 1.52
CA GLY A 217 8.71 7.73 1.26
C GLY A 217 8.01 8.06 -0.05
N ALA A 218 7.88 7.10 -0.97
CA ALA A 218 7.25 7.36 -2.26
C ALA A 218 5.74 7.67 -2.09
N PRO A 219 5.22 8.81 -2.59
CA PRO A 219 3.80 9.16 -2.46
C PRO A 219 2.86 8.09 -2.98
N SER A 220 3.14 7.49 -4.14
CA SER A 220 2.34 6.42 -4.74
C SER A 220 2.20 5.18 -3.84
N VAL A 221 3.19 4.94 -2.97
CA VAL A 221 3.16 3.83 -2.02
C VAL A 221 2.15 4.09 -0.90
N ALA A 222 1.81 5.33 -0.58
CA ALA A 222 0.79 5.62 0.43
C ALA A 222 -0.57 5.01 0.06
N SER A 223 -1.10 5.31 -1.14
CA SER A 223 -2.34 4.69 -1.63
C SER A 223 -2.17 3.20 -1.92
N GLY A 224 -1.03 2.80 -2.48
CA GLY A 224 -0.76 1.40 -2.84
C GLY A 224 -0.69 0.48 -1.60
N ARG A 225 -0.08 0.95 -0.52
CA ARG A 225 0.07 0.22 0.75
C ARG A 225 -1.28 0.02 1.42
N LEU A 226 -2.16 1.02 1.42
CA LEU A 226 -3.54 0.83 1.88
C LEU A 226 -4.25 -0.27 1.08
N SER A 227 -4.18 -0.23 -0.25
CA SER A 227 -4.80 -1.26 -1.08
C SER A 227 -4.20 -2.65 -0.81
N PHE A 228 -2.88 -2.74 -0.68
CA PHE A 228 -2.19 -3.99 -0.39
C PHE A 228 -2.57 -4.56 0.97
N THR A 229 -2.44 -3.76 2.04
CA THR A 229 -2.66 -4.20 3.43
C THR A 229 -4.11 -4.64 3.68
N PHE A 230 -5.09 -3.98 3.06
CA PHE A 230 -6.51 -4.32 3.26
C PHE A 230 -7.12 -5.15 2.12
N GLY A 231 -6.31 -5.58 1.15
CA GLY A 231 -6.76 -6.43 0.04
C GLY A 231 -7.73 -5.75 -0.94
N PHE A 232 -7.64 -4.43 -1.09
CA PHE A 232 -8.47 -3.67 -2.02
C PHE A 232 -7.99 -3.85 -3.47
N LYS A 233 -8.94 -4.07 -4.37
CA LYS A 233 -8.72 -4.39 -5.79
C LYS A 233 -9.22 -3.30 -6.73
N GLY A 234 -9.67 -2.16 -6.21
CA GLY A 234 -9.99 -0.98 -7.01
C GLY A 234 -8.76 -0.10 -7.31
N PRO A 235 -8.96 1.02 -8.03
CA PRO A 235 -7.89 1.98 -8.29
C PRO A 235 -7.25 2.50 -7.00
N ALA A 236 -5.92 2.69 -7.01
CA ALA A 236 -5.16 3.29 -5.93
C ALA A 236 -4.41 4.51 -6.46
N VAL A 237 -4.77 5.70 -5.99
CA VAL A 237 -4.22 6.98 -6.50
C VAL A 237 -3.76 7.84 -5.34
N SER A 238 -2.57 8.40 -5.49
CA SER A 238 -2.05 9.46 -4.61
C SER A 238 -2.06 10.77 -5.37
N VAL A 239 -2.59 11.82 -4.75
CA VAL A 239 -2.84 13.13 -5.34
C VAL A 239 -2.02 14.17 -4.59
N ASP A 240 -1.26 14.96 -5.34
CA ASP A 240 -0.56 16.14 -4.83
C ASP A 240 -0.99 17.36 -5.64
N THR A 241 -1.88 18.15 -5.05
CA THR A 241 -2.22 19.49 -5.52
C THR A 241 -1.91 20.50 -4.40
N ALA A 242 -0.84 20.26 -3.64
CA ALA A 242 -0.47 21.00 -2.44
C ALA A 242 -1.64 21.10 -1.43
N CYS A 243 -2.02 22.30 -1.02
CA CYS A 243 -3.01 22.53 0.04
C CYS A 243 -4.44 22.06 -0.29
N SER A 244 -4.74 21.68 -1.54
CA SER A 244 -6.07 21.22 -1.97
C SER A 244 -6.12 19.73 -2.31
N SER A 245 -5.18 18.92 -1.80
CA SER A 245 -5.04 17.51 -2.19
C SER A 245 -6.14 16.58 -1.67
N SER A 246 -6.84 16.96 -0.59
CA SER A 246 -7.89 16.18 0.08
C SER A 246 -9.30 16.54 -0.39
#